data_AF-A0A6P0MDS1-F1
#
_entry.id   AF-A0A6P0MDS1-F1
#
_cell.length_a   1.000
_cell.length_b   1.000
_cell.length_c   1.000
_cell.angle_alpha   90.00
_cell.angle_beta   90.00
_cell.angle_gamma   90.00
#
_symmetry.space_group_name_H-M   'P 1'
#
loop_
_entity.id
_entity.type
_entity.pdbx_description
1 polymer ?
#
loop_
_entity_poly.entity_id
_entity_poly.type
_entity_poly.pdbx_seq_one_letter_code
_entity_poly.pdbx_strand_id
1 'polypeptide(L)' 'MFEIVEQVWGCGYMYGVKLVDEHDAANLAPFARKYGLLFRRPAENNVIPVVPPLVSTRQDIDDIATRLRTILKEYILTS' A
#
# COMPACT_ATOMS: atom_id res chain seq x y z
N MET A 1 5.73 -13.75 2.34
CA MET A 1 4.79 -12.86 3.07
C MET A 1 5.62 -11.68 3.55
N PHE A 2 5.14 -10.44 3.48
CA PHE A 2 5.91 -9.27 3.92
C PHE A 2 5.79 -9.15 5.43
N GLU A 3 6.90 -9.14 6.17
CA GLU A 3 6.90 -9.14 7.64
C GLU A 3 6.22 -7.90 8.23
N ILE A 4 6.26 -6.78 7.52
CA ILE A 4 5.61 -5.52 7.93
C ILE A 4 4.10 -5.50 7.68
N VAL A 5 3.54 -6.45 6.91
CA VAL A 5 2.11 -6.50 6.56
C VAL A 5 1.40 -7.52 7.46
N GLU A 6 0.52 -7.03 8.32
CA GLU A 6 -0.29 -7.86 9.21
C GLU A 6 -1.47 -8.50 8.45
N GLN A 7 -2.20 -7.69 7.68
CA GLN A 7 -3.42 -8.13 7.02
C GLN A 7 -3.70 -7.33 5.74
N VAL A 8 -4.32 -7.98 4.76
CA VAL A 8 -4.86 -7.35 3.55
C VAL A 8 -6.32 -7.75 3.38
N TRP A 9 -7.18 -6.77 3.10
CA TRP A 9 -8.59 -7.02 2.78
C TRP A 9 -9.08 -6.03 1.72
N GLY A 10 -10.24 -6.32 1.13
CA GLY A 10 -10.89 -5.38 0.23
C GLY A 10 -12.29 -5.80 -0.17
N CYS A 11 -13.07 -4.82 -0.65
CA CYS A 11 -14.39 -4.99 -1.23
C CYS A 11 -14.53 -4.03 -2.42
N GLY A 12 -14.75 -4.56 -3.62
CA GLY A 12 -14.74 -3.77 -4.86
C GLY A 12 -13.38 -3.09 -5.08
N TYR A 13 -13.37 -1.77 -5.29
CA TYR A 13 -12.16 -0.96 -5.49
C TYR A 13 -11.59 -0.37 -4.19
N MET A 14 -12.07 -0.81 -3.03
CA MET A 14 -11.57 -0.34 -1.74
C MET A 14 -10.77 -1.44 -1.07
N TYR A 15 -9.46 -1.23 -0.94
CA TYR A 15 -8.55 -2.18 -0.31
C TYR A 15 -7.84 -1.54 0.88
N GLY A 16 -7.59 -2.34 1.91
CA GLY A 16 -6.82 -1.97 3.08
C GLY A 16 -5.60 -2.88 3.22
N VAL A 17 -4.45 -2.27 3.47
CA VAL A 17 -3.21 -2.97 3.85
C VAL A 17 -2.86 -2.52 5.26
N LYS A 18 -3.07 -3.38 6.24
CA LYS A 18 -2.69 -3.12 7.63
C LYS A 18 -1.24 -3.49 7.83
N LEU A 19 -0.47 -2.52 8.33
CA LEU A 19 0.90 -2.74 8.76
C LEU A 19 0.95 -3.05 10.25
N VAL A 20 2.00 -3.76 10.65
CA VAL A 20 2.24 -4.12 12.05
C VAL A 20 2.51 -2.89 12.90
N ASP A 21 3.37 -1.97 12.41
CA ASP A 21 3.80 -0.77 13.12
C ASP A 21 3.15 0.52 12.57
N GLU A 22 2.84 1.46 13.47
CA GLU A 22 2.33 2.79 13.13
C GLU A 22 3.40 3.66 12.46
N HIS A 23 4.66 3.49 12.88
CA HIS A 23 5.80 4.15 12.27
C HIS A 23 5.91 3.81 10.78
N ASP A 24 5.76 2.53 10.44
CA ASP A 24 5.80 2.10 9.03
C ASP A 24 4.59 2.61 8.26
N ALA A 25 3.42 2.65 8.88
CA ALA A 25 2.22 3.20 8.24
C ALA A 25 2.39 4.69 7.91
N ALA A 26 3.02 5.46 8.81
CA ALA A 26 3.31 6.87 8.61
C ALA A 26 4.35 7.12 7.51
N ASN A 27 5.33 6.22 7.35
CA ASN A 27 6.48 6.42 6.47
C ASN A 27 6.38 5.73 5.10
N LEU A 28 5.59 4.65 4.98
CA LEU A 28 5.42 3.96 3.70
C LEU A 28 4.73 4.87 2.67
N ALA A 29 3.74 5.66 3.08
CA ALA A 29 3.02 6.55 2.17
C ALA A 29 3.92 7.65 1.54
N PRO A 30 4.76 8.37 2.31
CA PRO A 30 5.82 9.21 1.74
C PRO A 30 6.81 8.44 0.87
N PHE A 31 7.28 7.27 1.31
CA PHE A 31 8.25 6.45 0.57
C PHE A 31 7.70 5.95 -0.77
N ALA A 32 6.42 5.62 -0.86
CA ALA A 32 5.77 5.16 -2.08
C ALA A 32 5.74 6.21 -3.20
N ARG A 33 5.84 7.51 -2.86
CA ARG A 33 5.78 8.61 -3.83
C ARG A 33 6.89 8.53 -4.87
N LYS A 34 8.10 8.09 -4.49
CA LYS A 34 9.22 7.91 -5.45
C LYS A 34 8.97 6.81 -6.48
N TYR A 35 8.00 5.92 -6.23
CA TYR A 35 7.60 4.86 -7.16
C TYR A 35 6.29 5.18 -7.91
N GLY A 36 5.77 6.41 -7.74
CA GLY A 36 4.59 6.89 -8.44
C GLY A 36 3.26 6.37 -7.88
N LEU A 37 3.24 5.78 -6.68
CA LEU A 37 2.00 5.44 -5.98
C LEU A 37 1.69 6.47 -4.89
N LEU A 38 0.48 7.03 -4.98
CA LEU A 38 -0.04 8.00 -4.03
C LEU A 38 -1.13 7.36 -3.19
N PHE A 39 -0.83 7.13 -1.92
CA PHE A 39 -1.83 6.71 -0.95
C PHE A 39 -2.47 7.93 -0.28
N ARG A 40 -3.71 7.77 0.20
CA ARG A 40 -4.28 8.72 1.14
C ARG A 40 -3.51 8.62 2.47
N ARG A 41 -3.78 9.53 3.40
CA ARG A 41 -3.25 9.42 4.76
C ARG A 41 -3.59 8.03 5.33
N PRO A 42 -2.69 7.43 6.12
CA PRO A 42 -3.01 6.21 6.86
C PRO A 42 -4.33 6.41 7.62
N ALA A 43 -5.20 5.42 7.54
CA ALA A 43 -6.38 5.36 8.39
C ALA A 43 -5.99 4.86 9.79
N GLU A 44 -6.94 4.90 10.73
CA GLU A 44 -6.75 4.33 12.07
C GLU A 44 -6.24 2.89 12.00
N ASN A 45 -5.45 2.48 13.01
CA ASN A 45 -4.89 1.14 13.14
C ASN A 45 -3.89 0.74 12.03
N ASN A 46 -3.03 1.67 11.60
CA ASN A 46 -1.88 1.41 10.71
C ASN A 46 -2.29 0.91 9.31
N VAL A 47 -3.46 1.35 8.84
CA VAL A 47 -4.02 0.89 7.57
C VAL A 47 -3.68 1.87 6.46
N ILE A 48 -3.07 1.36 5.40
CA ILE A 48 -2.82 2.10 4.18
C ILE A 48 -3.96 1.81 3.19
N PRO A 49 -4.81 2.81 2.88
CA PRO A 49 -5.89 2.62 1.93
C PRO A 49 -5.36 2.63 0.50
N VAL A 50 -5.70 1.59 -0.25
CA VAL A 50 -5.45 1.51 -1.70
C VAL A 50 -6.80 1.63 -2.39
N VAL A 51 -7.02 2.78 -3.04
CA VAL A 51 -8.30 3.12 -3.67
C VAL A 51 -8.02 3.59 -5.11
N PRO A 52 -7.97 2.66 -6.08
CA PRO A 52 -7.87 3.03 -7.48
C PRO A 52 -9.14 3.77 -7.96
N PRO A 53 -9.04 4.59 -9.02
CA PRO A 53 -10.21 5.12 -9.71
C PRO A 53 -11.18 4.01 -10.15
N LEU A 54 -12.49 4.29 -10.16
CA LEU A 54 -13.49 3.30 -10.61
C LEU A 54 -13.40 2.97 -12.11
N VAL A 55 -12.73 3.84 -12.88
CA VAL A 55 -12.46 3.63 -14.31
C VAL A 55 -11.19 2.78 -14.54
N SER A 56 -10.48 2.38 -13.48
CA SER A 56 -9.28 1.56 -13.59
C SER A 56 -9.59 0.24 -14.27
N THR A 57 -8.77 -0.11 -15.24
CA THR A 57 -8.79 -1.40 -15.91
C THR A 57 -8.17 -2.47 -15.03
N ARG A 58 -8.34 -3.74 -15.42
CA ARG A 58 -7.65 -4.84 -14.76
C ARG A 58 -6.13 -4.68 -14.76
N GLN A 59 -5.57 -4.19 -15.87
CA GLN A 59 -4.14 -3.95 -15.99
C GLN A 59 -3.66 -2.90 -14.99
N ASP A 60 -4.41 -1.81 -14.80
CA ASP A 60 -4.06 -0.78 -13.81
C ASP A 60 -3.99 -1.37 -12.39
N ILE A 61 -4.92 -2.27 -12.05
CA ILE A 61 -4.92 -2.96 -10.74
C ILE A 61 -3.70 -3.87 -10.59
N ASP A 62 -3.37 -4.65 -11.62
CA ASP A 62 -2.22 -5.55 -11.61
C ASP A 62 -0.89 -4.76 -11.54
N ASP A 63 -0.82 -3.60 -12.18
CA ASP A 63 0.33 -2.67 -12.11
C ASP A 63 0.47 -2.04 -10.72
N ILE A 64 -0.64 -1.60 -10.10
CA ILE A 64 -0.65 -1.08 -8.72
C ILE A 64 -0.15 -2.17 -7.76
N ALA A 65 -0.67 -3.40 -7.89
CA ALA A 65 -0.27 -4.51 -7.05
C ALA A 65 1.23 -4.84 -7.22
N THR A 66 1.74 -4.82 -8.45
CA THR A 66 3.15 -5.05 -8.75
C THR A 66 4.04 -3.96 -8.13
N ARG A 67 3.67 -2.69 -8.31
CA ARG A 67 4.40 -1.56 -7.72
C ARG A 67 4.38 -1.61 -6.20
N LEU A 68 3.23 -1.90 -5.59
CA LEU A 68 3.11 -2.02 -4.13
C LEU A 68 4.03 -3.13 -3.59
N ARG A 69 4.11 -4.28 -4.26
CA ARG A 69 5.06 -5.34 -3.89
C ARG A 69 6.50 -4.87 -3.94
N THR A 70 6.89 -4.15 -4.99
CA THR A 70 8.24 -3.57 -5.10
C THR A 70 8.50 -2.57 -3.98
N ILE A 71 7.57 -1.66 -3.72
CA ILE A 71 7.68 -0.67 -2.63
C ILE A 71 7.88 -1.34 -1.29
N LEU A 72 7.07 -2.36 -0.96
CA LEU A 72 7.18 -3.09 0.30
C LEU A 72 8.53 -3.81 0.42
N LYS A 73 9.04 -4.42 -0.65
CA LYS A 73 10.38 -5.05 -0.64
C LYS A 73 11.48 -4.03 -0.38
N GLU A 74 11.45 -2.94 -1.15
CA GLU A 74 12.48 -1.90 -1.07
C GLU A 74 12.46 -1.19 0.29
N TYR A 75 11.27 -0.92 0.83
CA TYR A 75 11.11 -0.30 2.14
C TYR A 75 11.77 -1.14 3.23
N ILE A 76 11.51 -2.45 3.28
CA ILE A 76 12.15 -3.37 4.23
C ILE A 76 13.69 -3.38 4.10
N LEU A 77 14.22 -3.20 2.89
CA LEU A 77 15.68 -3.15 2.69
C LEU A 77 16.33 -1.83 3.11
N THR A 78 15.53 -0.76 3.27
CA THR A 78 16.02 0.58 3.65
C THR A 78 15.67 0.99 5.08
N SER A 79 14.79 0.26 5.74
CA SER A 79 14.38 0.44 7.14
C SER A 79 15.17 -0.47 8.07
#